data_AF-A0A1Y0MNX3-F1
#
_entry.id   AF-A0A1Y0MNX3-F1
#
_cell.length_a   1.000
_cell.length_b   1.000
_cell.length_c   1.000
_cell.angle_alpha   90.00
_cell.angle_beta   90.00
_cell.angle_gamma   90.00
#
_symmetry.space_group_name_H-M   'P 1'
#
loop_
_entity.id
_entity.type
_entity.pdbx_description
1 polymer ?
#
loop_
_entity_poly.entity_id
_entity_poly.type
_entity_poly.pdbx_seq_one_letter_code
_entity_poly.pdbx_strand_id
1 'polypeptide(L)'
;MRKLVSLFFVLALLASCAEEQSTATKTYKGNFLLFEDNAVLEVNEVMYTVTNDAMTQELATKAANWQKTPYDMVPVTLEAVVKAKPANAEGWDSILTIKKIVEVSPTAVGPDIEIEETKQ
;
A
#
# COMPACT_ATOMS: atom_id res chain seq x y z
N MET A 1 -33.18 -47.05 -35.15
CA MET A 1 -32.93 -45.58 -35.29
C MET A 1 -33.40 -44.95 -34.00
N ARG A 2 -32.65 -44.12 -33.28
CA ARG A 2 -31.76 -43.05 -33.71
C ARG A 2 -30.81 -42.74 -32.54
N LYS A 3 -29.54 -42.59 -32.88
CA LYS A 3 -28.43 -42.27 -31.99
C LYS A 3 -28.64 -40.91 -31.33
N LEU A 4 -28.24 -40.79 -30.06
CA LEU A 4 -27.53 -39.62 -29.52
C LEU A 4 -26.95 -40.04 -28.16
N VAL A 5 -25.84 -40.78 -28.12
CA VAL A 5 -24.47 -40.20 -28.06
C VAL A 5 -24.42 -39.01 -27.10
N SER A 6 -23.96 -39.33 -25.89
CA SER A 6 -22.92 -38.60 -25.16
C SER A 6 -22.74 -37.12 -25.54
N LEU A 7 -23.17 -36.23 -24.64
CA LEU A 7 -22.63 -34.88 -24.52
C LEU A 7 -22.20 -34.74 -23.04
N PHE A 8 -21.18 -35.49 -22.62
CA PHE A 8 -19.82 -34.97 -22.54
C PHE A 8 -19.81 -33.46 -22.23
N PHE A 9 -19.69 -33.16 -20.94
CA PHE A 9 -18.66 -32.26 -20.45
C PHE A 9 -18.50 -31.00 -21.33
N VAL A 10 -19.49 -30.09 -21.32
CA VAL A 10 -19.24 -28.72 -21.76
C VAL A 10 -18.50 -28.03 -20.62
N LEU A 11 -17.22 -28.41 -20.58
CA LEU A 11 -16.04 -27.62 -20.33
C LEU A 11 -16.31 -26.32 -19.58
N ALA A 12 -15.96 -26.37 -18.31
CA ALA A 12 -15.52 -25.24 -17.52
C ALA A 12 -14.52 -24.40 -18.34
N LEU A 13 -15.01 -23.37 -19.02
CA LEU A 13 -14.23 -22.19 -19.35
C LEU A 13 -14.38 -21.25 -18.16
N LEU A 14 -13.82 -21.68 -17.02
CA LEU A 14 -13.19 -20.73 -16.12
C LEU A 14 -12.09 -20.11 -16.97
N ALA A 15 -12.37 -18.96 -17.56
CA ALA A 15 -11.33 -18.03 -17.98
C ALA A 15 -10.60 -17.60 -16.70
N SER A 16 -9.75 -18.50 -16.17
CA SER A 16 -8.62 -18.13 -15.34
C SER A 16 -7.64 -17.46 -16.30
N CYS A 17 -8.00 -16.23 -16.69
CA CYS A 17 -6.99 -15.27 -17.07
C CYS A 17 -6.26 -15.00 -15.76
N ALA A 18 -5.22 -15.81 -15.50
CA ALA A 18 -4.20 -15.43 -14.54
C ALA A 18 -3.55 -14.19 -15.16
N GLU A 19 -4.09 -13.03 -14.78
CA GLU A 19 -3.56 -11.74 -15.14
C GLU A 19 -2.14 -11.71 -14.58
N GLU A 20 -1.14 -11.74 -15.47
CA GLU A 20 0.26 -11.60 -15.09
C GLU A 20 0.43 -10.19 -14.53
N GLN A 21 0.23 -10.09 -13.23
CA GLN A 21 0.31 -8.84 -12.49
C GLN A 21 1.77 -8.42 -12.47
N SER A 22 2.10 -7.49 -13.38
CA SER A 22 3.44 -6.90 -13.54
C SER A 22 4.15 -6.70 -12.20
N THR A 23 5.14 -7.55 -11.90
CA THR A 23 5.97 -7.53 -10.68
C THR A 23 7.15 -6.57 -10.79
N ALA A 24 7.12 -5.64 -11.75
CA ALA A 24 8.21 -4.70 -11.95
C ALA A 24 8.39 -3.79 -10.72
N THR A 25 9.56 -3.87 -10.11
CA THR A 25 9.98 -2.95 -9.05
C THR A 25 10.13 -1.55 -9.64
N LYS A 26 9.52 -0.55 -8.99
CA LYS A 26 9.58 0.87 -9.34
C LYS A 26 9.94 1.71 -8.13
N THR A 27 10.40 2.93 -8.36
CA THR A 27 10.64 3.92 -7.30
C THR A 27 9.38 4.75 -7.05
N TYR A 28 9.03 4.89 -5.78
CA TYR A 28 7.91 5.67 -5.27
C TYR A 28 8.42 6.72 -4.31
N LYS A 29 7.97 7.96 -4.48
CA LYS A 29 8.20 9.06 -3.54
C LYS A 29 6.85 9.51 -3.01
N GLY A 30 6.67 9.48 -1.70
CA GLY A 30 5.36 9.67 -1.08
C GLY A 30 5.44 9.94 0.42
N ASN A 31 4.28 10.00 1.05
CA ASN A 31 4.14 10.18 2.49
C ASN A 31 3.69 8.86 3.12
N PHE A 32 4.46 8.36 4.08
CA PHE A 32 4.22 7.09 4.75
C PHE A 32 3.63 7.31 6.14
N LEU A 33 2.66 6.49 6.51
CA LEU A 33 2.09 6.42 7.84
C LEU A 33 1.88 4.96 8.24
N LEU A 34 2.38 4.56 9.40
CA LEU A 34 1.92 3.37 10.10
C LEU A 34 1.09 3.84 11.29
N PHE A 35 -0.20 3.48 11.29
CA PHE A 35 -1.08 3.72 12.42
C PHE A 35 -1.68 2.38 12.87
N GLU A 36 -1.46 2.04 14.13
CA GLU A 36 -1.72 0.70 14.67
C GLU A 36 -1.01 -0.36 13.80
N ASP A 37 -1.76 -1.22 13.11
CA ASP A 37 -1.22 -2.24 12.22
C ASP A 37 -1.47 -1.94 10.73
N ASN A 38 -1.93 -0.72 10.41
CA ASN A 38 -2.30 -0.31 9.06
C ASN A 38 -1.25 0.66 8.51
N ALA A 39 -0.49 0.17 7.53
CA ALA A 39 0.51 0.96 6.83
C ALA A 39 -0.07 1.52 5.52
N VAL A 40 0.10 2.82 5.32
CA VAL A 40 -0.37 3.56 4.14
C VAL A 40 0.78 4.33 3.53
N LEU A 41 0.86 4.32 2.20
CA LEU A 41 1.70 5.22 1.42
C LEU A 41 0.81 6.08 0.52
N GLU A 42 0.91 7.39 0.65
CA GLU A 42 0.29 8.35 -0.27
C GLU A 42 1.31 8.77 -1.32
N VAL A 43 0.96 8.67 -2.61
CA VAL A 43 1.76 9.16 -3.74
C VAL A 43 0.85 9.94 -4.69
N ASN A 44 1.05 11.24 -4.83
CA ASN A 44 0.25 12.12 -5.71
C ASN A 44 -1.27 11.90 -5.51
N GLU A 45 -1.76 11.99 -4.27
CA GLU A 45 -3.17 11.78 -3.90
C GLU A 45 -3.69 10.32 -4.05
N VAL A 46 -2.84 9.40 -4.50
CA VAL A 46 -3.17 7.97 -4.57
C VAL A 46 -2.70 7.27 -3.30
N MET A 47 -3.64 6.60 -2.62
CA MET A 47 -3.36 5.82 -1.42
C MET A 47 -3.08 4.36 -1.76
N TYR A 48 -1.98 3.84 -1.22
CA TYR A 48 -1.60 2.44 -1.30
C TYR A 48 -1.67 1.81 0.08
N THR A 49 -2.30 0.64 0.18
CA THR A 49 -2.13 -0.22 1.35
C THR A 49 -0.73 -0.83 1.29
N VAL A 50 0.07 -0.69 2.34
CA VAL A 50 1.41 -1.28 2.40
C VAL A 50 1.33 -2.63 3.11
N THR A 51 2.06 -3.64 2.61
CA THR A 51 2.09 -4.97 3.25
C THR A 51 2.65 -4.90 4.66
N ASN A 52 2.03 -5.58 5.63
CA ASN A 52 2.59 -5.68 6.97
C ASN A 52 3.68 -6.77 7.01
N ASP A 53 4.91 -6.37 6.69
CA ASP A 53 6.10 -7.25 6.65
C ASP A 53 7.31 -6.60 7.35
N ALA A 54 8.41 -7.34 7.42
CA ALA A 54 9.63 -6.88 8.09
C ALA A 54 10.20 -5.56 7.52
N MET A 55 10.11 -5.35 6.20
CA MET A 55 10.57 -4.11 5.57
C MET A 55 9.69 -2.92 5.95
N THR A 56 8.40 -3.16 6.13
CA THR A 56 7.45 -2.13 6.57
C THR A 56 7.65 -1.78 8.04
N GLN A 57 7.94 -2.76 8.89
CA GLN A 57 8.30 -2.52 10.29
C GLN A 57 9.65 -1.77 10.42
N GLU A 58 10.62 -2.09 9.56
CA GLU A 58 11.87 -1.34 9.47
C GLU A 58 11.63 0.12 9.05
N LEU A 59 10.77 0.33 8.04
CA LEU A 59 10.40 1.67 7.59
C LEU A 59 9.71 2.46 8.71
N ALA A 60 8.76 1.85 9.42
CA ALA A 60 8.05 2.47 10.53
C ALA A 60 9.00 2.90 11.65
N THR A 61 9.98 2.04 12.00
CA THR A 61 11.02 2.38 12.99
C THR A 61 11.83 3.61 12.57
N LYS A 62 12.18 3.71 11.28
CA LYS A 62 12.90 4.88 10.74
C LYS A 62 12.02 6.13 10.70
N ALA A 63 10.76 5.99 10.29
CA ALA A 63 9.79 7.06 10.18
C ALA A 63 9.42 7.67 11.53
N ALA A 64 9.35 6.86 12.60
CA ALA A 64 9.02 7.32 13.95
C ALA A 64 9.94 8.45 14.47
N ASN A 65 11.18 8.55 13.98
CA ASN A 65 12.11 9.63 14.35
C ASN A 65 11.68 11.01 13.82
N TRP A 66 10.76 11.05 12.86
CA TRP A 66 10.29 12.26 12.17
C TRP A 66 8.83 12.58 12.46
N GLN A 67 8.13 11.74 13.23
CA GLN A 67 6.75 11.95 13.63
C GLN A 67 6.69 12.74 14.95
N LYS A 68 5.93 13.85 14.99
CA LYS A 68 5.59 14.54 16.24
C LYS A 68 4.34 13.90 16.86
N THR A 69 3.39 13.47 16.03
CA THR A 69 2.16 12.77 16.42
C THR A 69 2.02 11.42 15.70
N PRO A 70 1.21 10.47 16.23
CA PRO A 70 0.97 9.19 15.56
C PRO A 70 0.28 9.28 14.19
N TYR A 71 -0.21 10.46 13.81
CA TYR A 71 -0.90 10.71 12.54
C TYR A 71 -0.03 11.44 11.52
N ASP A 72 1.19 11.82 11.90
CA ASP A 72 2.08 12.56 11.03
C ASP A 72 2.63 11.63 9.95
N MET A 73 2.32 11.96 8.69
CA MET A 73 2.90 11.24 7.57
C MET A 73 4.34 11.70 7.33
N VAL A 74 5.22 10.75 7.03
CA VAL A 74 6.65 10.99 6.87
C VAL A 74 7.03 10.85 5.40
N PRO A 75 7.71 11.83 4.78
CA PRO A 75 8.18 11.72 3.42
C PRO A 75 9.21 10.60 3.25
N VAL A 76 9.02 9.74 2.24
CA VAL A 76 9.89 8.59 1.96
C VAL A 76 10.13 8.42 0.46
N THR A 77 11.26 7.80 0.14
CA THR A 77 11.54 7.26 -1.20
C THR A 77 11.79 5.75 -1.07
N LEU A 78 11.04 4.94 -1.83
CA LEU A 78 11.03 3.49 -1.73
C LEU A 78 11.19 2.85 -3.12
N GLU A 79 11.84 1.69 -3.20
CA GLU A 79 11.66 0.77 -4.33
C GLU A 79 10.64 -0.30 -3.92
N ALA A 80 9.60 -0.48 -4.72
CA ALA A 80 8.46 -1.32 -4.36
C ALA A 80 7.80 -1.96 -5.58
N VAL A 81 6.98 -2.98 -5.33
CA VAL A 81 6.10 -3.62 -6.31
C VAL A 81 4.65 -3.35 -5.91
N VAL A 82 3.80 -3.03 -6.88
CA VAL A 82 2.36 -2.80 -6.67
C VAL A 82 1.55 -3.90 -7.34
N LYS A 83 0.53 -4.36 -6.62
CA LYS A 83 -0.50 -5.26 -7.12
C LYS A 83 -1.88 -4.69 -6.78
N ALA A 84 -2.86 -4.97 -7.63
CA ALA A 84 -4.27 -4.74 -7.30
C ALA A 84 -4.66 -5.59 -6.08
N LYS A 85 -5.50 -5.00 -5.23
CA LYS A 85 -6.09 -5.68 -4.07
C LYS A 85 -7.05 -6.79 -4.54
N PRO A 86 -7.09 -7.95 -3.87
CA PRO A 86 -8.13 -8.95 -4.11
C PRO A 86 -9.54 -8.36 -3.96
N ALA A 87 -10.50 -8.82 -4.77
CA ALA A 87 -11.87 -8.25 -4.79
C ALA A 87 -12.54 -8.18 -3.41
N ASN A 88 -12.22 -9.10 -2.50
CA ASN A 88 -12.83 -9.21 -1.18
C ASN A 88 -11.92 -8.77 -0.01
N ALA A 89 -10.77 -8.15 -0.28
CA ALA A 89 -9.90 -7.63 0.78
C ALA A 89 -10.29 -6.19 1.16
N GLU A 90 -10.02 -5.80 2.40
CA GLU A 90 -10.22 -4.42 2.90
C GLU A 90 -9.05 -3.50 2.48
N GLY A 91 -9.29 -2.18 2.45
CA GLY A 91 -8.29 -1.16 2.10
C GLY A 91 -8.47 -0.58 0.70
N TRP A 92 -7.40 0.04 0.17
CA TRP A 92 -7.40 0.70 -1.12
C TRP A 92 -7.24 -0.28 -2.29
N ASP A 93 -7.47 0.19 -3.52
CA ASP A 93 -7.44 -0.64 -4.73
C ASP A 93 -6.08 -1.27 -5.01
N SER A 94 -5.00 -0.72 -4.42
CA SER A 94 -3.63 -1.15 -4.66
C SER A 94 -2.90 -1.49 -3.36
N ILE A 95 -2.20 -2.62 -3.39
CA ILE A 95 -1.28 -3.09 -2.36
C ILE A 95 0.16 -2.88 -2.84
N LEU A 96 0.95 -2.18 -2.05
CA LEU A 96 2.37 -1.91 -2.28
C LEU A 96 3.22 -2.76 -1.34
N THR A 97 4.20 -3.48 -1.90
CA THR A 97 5.18 -4.25 -1.13
C THR A 97 6.56 -3.63 -1.27
N ILE A 98 7.12 -3.19 -0.15
CA ILE A 98 8.42 -2.54 -0.08
C ILE A 98 9.52 -3.58 -0.37
N LYS A 99 10.41 -3.25 -1.30
CA LYS A 99 11.60 -4.06 -1.61
C LYS A 99 12.86 -3.43 -1.05
N LYS A 100 12.91 -2.10 -0.98
CA LYS A 100 14.05 -1.36 -0.44
C LYS A 100 13.62 0.04 0.01
N ILE A 101 14.16 0.46 1.15
CA ILE A 101 14.04 1.84 1.64
C ILE A 101 15.21 2.63 1.05
N VAL A 102 14.92 3.62 0.22
CA VAL A 102 15.94 4.48 -0.38
C VAL A 102 16.22 5.68 0.52
N GLU A 103 15.16 6.31 1.03
CA GLU A 103 15.26 7.51 1.86
C GLU A 103 14.06 7.62 2.82
N VAL A 104 14.31 8.16 4.00
CA VAL A 104 13.30 8.65 4.95
C VAL A 104 13.71 10.07 5.33
N SER A 105 12.87 11.05 4.98
CA SER A 105 13.19 12.47 5.11
C SER A 105 12.37 13.11 6.24
N PRO A 106 12.82 14.24 6.81
CA PRO A 106 12.05 14.98 7.80
C PRO A 106 10.71 15.45 7.24
N THR A 107 9.65 15.36 8.05
CA THR A 107 8.36 15.97 7.73
C THR A 107 8.55 17.49 7.64
N ALA A 108 8.09 18.12 6.55
CA ALA A 108 8.15 19.56 6.41
C ALA A 108 7.28 20.19 7.50
N VAL A 109 7.92 20.78 8.50
CA VAL A 109 7.26 21.51 9.58
C VAL A 109 6.67 22.78 8.97
N GLY A 110 5.35 22.82 8.77
CA GLY A 110 4.63 24.09 8.70
C GLY A 110 4.84 24.85 10.02
N PRO A 111 4.90 26.19 10.03
CA PRO A 111 5.21 26.96 11.24
C PRO A 111 4.30 26.52 12.38
N ASP A 112 4.91 26.16 13.51
CA ASP A 112 4.21 25.74 14.72
C ASP A 112 3.21 26.85 15.10
N ILE A 113 1.92 26.67 14.82
CA ILE A 113 0.88 27.50 15.42
C ILE A 113 0.73 26.98 16.84
N GLU A 114 1.50 27.56 17.74
CA GLU A 114 1.31 27.46 19.18
C GLU A 114 -0.07 28.04 19.49
N ILE A 115 -1.07 27.16 19.59
CA ILE A 115 -2.40 27.56 20.04
C ILE A 115 -2.27 27.78 21.55
N GLU A 116 -2.00 29.02 21.96
CA GLU A 116 -2.21 29.39 23.36
C GLU A 116 -3.69 29.13 23.68
N GLU A 117 -3.95 28.11 24.49
CA GLU A 117 -5.25 27.90 25.11
C GLU A 117 -5.53 29.07 26.06
N THR A 118 -6.14 30.13 25.55
CA THR A 118 -6.77 31.15 26.40
C THR A 118 -7.93 30.51 27.17
N LYS A 119 -7.62 30.07 28.38
CA LYS A 119 -8.58 29.65 29.39
C LYS A 119 -9.54 30.81 29.68
N GLN A 120 -10.82 30.64 29.32
CA GLN A 120 -11.93 31.45 29.85
C GLN A 120 -12.38 30.92 31.21
#